data_AF-A0A532TH85-F1
#
_entry.id   AF-A0A532TH85-F1
#
_cell.length_a   1.000
_cell.length_b   1.000
_cell.length_c   1.000
_cell.angle_alpha   90.00
_cell.angle_beta   90.00
_cell.angle_gamma   90.00
#
_symmetry.space_group_name_H-M   'P 1'
#
loop_
_entity.id
_entity.type
_entity.pdbx_description
1 polymer ?
#
loop_
_entity_poly.entity_id
_entity_poly.type
_entity_poly.pdbx_seq_one_letter_code
_entity_poly.pdbx_strand_id
1 'polypeptide(L)'
;MTKEMINYEEETGKKAIWRGDVTEGFKRWRDGQKIYGVDKKGIGILVSEEIKTKWEKFGEEKNFSTISSLIRQAVNFYIDNQQEILSLENFSTISRELKRPLTSIKGFAQFIIDKHKNELSWDVILKVKEIIDSSILLENKIKNLLEHQPVDKEQCEILIVDDDESTLNLLIGFFESKGYKCKKVFLGNEAIEFLKNNSPKLILLDILLPDISGYEICKIIKSNTNLKNIPVYYITAVTKSEVNENLKETKADGYFLKPFNLEELNVLFEYLKIK
;
A
#
# COMPACT_ATOMS: atom_id res chain seq x y z
N MET A 1 -13.04 14.41 -49.10
CA MET A 1 -13.11 13.35 -48.08
C MET A 1 -12.93 12.01 -48.79
N THR A 2 -12.04 11.12 -48.33
CA THR A 2 -11.76 9.84 -49.00
C THR A 2 -12.75 8.75 -48.58
N LYS A 3 -12.83 7.63 -49.33
CA LYS A 3 -13.72 6.50 -49.03
C LYS A 3 -13.44 5.88 -47.66
N GLU A 4 -12.16 5.84 -47.27
CA GLU A 4 -11.72 5.40 -45.93
C GLU A 4 -12.21 6.33 -44.83
N MET A 5 -12.21 7.65 -45.05
CA MET A 5 -12.71 8.62 -44.08
C MET A 5 -14.21 8.42 -43.85
N ILE A 6 -14.99 8.19 -44.92
CA ILE A 6 -16.43 7.93 -44.81
C ILE A 6 -16.68 6.65 -43.99
N ASN A 7 -15.98 5.55 -44.31
CA ASN A 7 -16.09 4.31 -43.55
C ASN A 7 -15.74 4.50 -42.06
N TYR A 8 -14.69 5.27 -41.76
CA TYR A 8 -14.33 5.60 -40.37
C TYR A 8 -15.45 6.37 -39.65
N GLU A 9 -16.03 7.38 -40.31
CA GLU A 9 -17.10 8.17 -39.71
C GLU A 9 -18.36 7.33 -39.49
N GLU A 10 -18.69 6.41 -40.41
CA GLU A 10 -19.81 5.47 -40.29
C GLU A 10 -19.60 4.40 -39.22
N GLU A 11 -18.40 3.80 -39.15
CA GLU A 11 -18.08 2.74 -38.19
C GLU A 11 -17.94 3.26 -36.76
N THR A 12 -17.45 4.49 -36.59
CA THR A 12 -17.05 5.01 -35.27
C THR A 12 -17.93 6.15 -34.75
N GLY A 13 -18.74 6.76 -35.63
CA GLY A 13 -19.50 7.98 -35.33
C GLY A 13 -18.64 9.23 -35.08
N LYS A 14 -17.33 9.18 -35.33
CA LYS A 14 -16.37 10.28 -35.10
C LYS A 14 -15.98 10.91 -36.42
N LYS A 15 -15.76 12.23 -36.43
CA LYS A 15 -15.30 12.92 -37.65
C LYS A 15 -13.86 12.57 -38.01
N ALA A 16 -13.62 12.22 -39.26
CA ALA A 16 -12.30 12.01 -39.83
C ALA A 16 -11.54 13.34 -40.01
N ILE A 17 -12.28 14.45 -40.16
CA ILE A 17 -11.73 15.81 -40.26
C ILE A 17 -12.37 16.72 -39.21
N TRP A 18 -11.56 17.41 -38.43
CA TRP A 18 -12.01 18.41 -37.46
C TRP A 18 -11.26 19.72 -37.65
N ARG A 19 -11.99 20.82 -37.88
CA ARG A 19 -11.43 22.16 -38.16
C ARG A 19 -10.40 22.21 -39.29
N GLY A 20 -10.56 21.35 -40.30
CA GLY A 20 -9.68 21.30 -41.48
C GLY A 20 -8.54 20.29 -41.38
N ASP A 21 -8.26 19.75 -40.19
CA ASP A 21 -7.20 18.77 -39.96
C ASP A 21 -7.73 17.35 -39.88
N VAL A 22 -6.92 16.41 -40.37
CA VAL A 22 -7.18 14.97 -40.26
C VAL A 22 -7.03 14.54 -38.80
N THR A 23 -8.07 13.94 -38.24
CA THR A 23 -8.08 13.58 -36.83
C THR A 23 -7.13 12.42 -36.54
N GLU A 24 -6.50 12.48 -35.36
CA GLU A 24 -5.61 11.40 -34.91
C GLU A 24 -6.38 10.07 -34.73
N GLY A 25 -7.69 10.17 -34.45
CA GLY A 25 -8.58 9.01 -34.42
C GLY A 25 -8.69 8.30 -35.77
N PHE A 26 -8.78 9.05 -36.88
CA PHE A 26 -8.79 8.48 -38.22
C PHE A 26 -7.44 7.85 -38.58
N LYS A 27 -6.33 8.51 -38.27
CA LYS A 27 -4.99 7.95 -38.55
C LYS A 27 -4.79 6.61 -37.85
N ARG A 28 -5.15 6.53 -36.56
CA ARG A 28 -5.03 5.30 -35.76
C ARG A 28 -6.00 4.19 -36.20
N TRP A 29 -7.20 4.54 -36.67
CA TRP A 29 -8.13 3.58 -37.28
C TRP A 29 -7.53 2.94 -38.54
N ARG A 30 -7.01 3.78 -39.43
CA ARG A 30 -6.41 3.36 -40.69
C ARG A 30 -5.23 2.42 -40.46
N ASP A 31 -4.48 2.64 -39.38
CA ASP A 31 -3.34 1.80 -38.99
C ASP A 31 -3.75 0.54 -38.18
N GLY A 32 -5.05 0.22 -38.11
CA GLY A 32 -5.58 -1.00 -37.49
C GLY A 32 -5.58 -1.01 -35.96
N GLN A 33 -5.41 0.15 -35.32
CA GLN A 33 -5.39 0.23 -33.85
C GLN A 33 -6.81 0.18 -33.27
N LYS A 34 -6.97 -0.48 -32.11
CA LYS A 34 -8.25 -0.55 -31.38
C LYS A 34 -8.83 0.84 -31.13
N ILE A 35 -10.05 1.07 -31.61
CA ILE A 35 -10.80 2.30 -31.35
C ILE A 35 -11.71 2.06 -30.17
N TYR A 36 -11.44 2.79 -29.09
CA TYR A 36 -12.31 2.81 -27.94
C TYR A 36 -13.60 3.57 -28.27
N GLY A 37 -14.72 2.88 -28.04
CA GLY A 37 -16.09 3.39 -28.22
C GLY A 37 -16.39 4.62 -27.38
N VAL A 38 -17.44 5.32 -27.81
CA VAL A 38 -17.92 6.60 -27.29
C VAL A 38 -18.44 6.42 -25.87
N ASP A 39 -17.59 6.68 -24.86
CA ASP A 39 -18.08 7.08 -23.54
C ASP A 39 -17.05 7.82 -22.68
N LYS A 40 -16.13 8.55 -23.32
CA LYS A 40 -15.34 9.55 -22.58
C LYS A 40 -16.18 10.82 -22.41
N LYS A 41 -17.13 10.80 -21.46
CA LYS A 41 -17.65 12.05 -20.89
C LYS A 41 -16.42 12.83 -20.37
N GLY A 42 -16.01 13.90 -21.03
CA GLY A 42 -14.94 14.76 -20.53
C GLY A 42 -15.41 15.46 -19.27
N ILE A 43 -14.62 15.46 -18.21
CA ILE A 43 -14.84 16.37 -17.08
C ILE A 43 -14.13 17.66 -17.44
N GLY A 44 -14.90 18.72 -17.70
CA GLY A 44 -14.37 20.08 -17.78
C GLY A 44 -14.32 20.67 -16.37
N ILE A 45 -13.20 21.28 -16.01
CA ILE A 45 -13.08 22.05 -14.77
C ILE A 45 -13.25 23.52 -15.18
N LEU A 46 -14.25 24.19 -14.63
CA LEU A 46 -14.41 25.64 -14.76
C LEU A 46 -13.35 26.30 -13.88
N VAL A 47 -12.48 27.10 -14.49
CA VAL A 47 -11.42 27.84 -13.81
C VAL A 47 -11.47 29.29 -14.27
N SER A 48 -10.90 30.21 -13.48
CA SER A 48 -10.75 31.59 -13.91
C SER A 48 -9.83 31.69 -15.13
N GLU A 49 -10.00 32.73 -15.96
CA GLU A 49 -9.13 32.96 -17.13
C GLU A 49 -7.66 33.11 -16.72
N GLU A 50 -7.38 33.64 -15.53
CA GLU A 50 -6.01 33.70 -14.99
C GLU A 50 -5.42 32.29 -14.79
N ILE A 51 -6.18 31.37 -14.19
CA ILE A 51 -5.73 29.98 -13.96
C ILE A 51 -5.58 29.24 -15.28
N LYS A 52 -6.51 29.44 -16.23
CA LYS A 52 -6.42 28.85 -17.57
C LYS A 52 -5.16 29.31 -18.30
N THR A 53 -4.87 30.61 -18.28
CA THR A 53 -3.67 31.18 -18.91
C THR A 53 -2.39 30.60 -18.28
N LYS A 54 -2.34 30.49 -16.95
CA LYS A 54 -1.22 29.85 -16.24
C LYS A 54 -1.04 28.38 -16.65
N TRP A 55 -2.15 27.65 -16.79
CA TRP A 55 -2.13 26.26 -17.22
C TRP A 55 -1.67 26.09 -18.67
N GLU A 56 -2.17 26.92 -19.59
CA GLU A 56 -1.77 26.88 -21.01
C GLU A 56 -0.26 27.12 -21.16
N LYS A 57 0.27 28.14 -20.48
CA LYS A 57 1.70 28.42 -20.46
C LYS A 57 2.52 27.25 -19.89
N PHE A 58 2.09 26.68 -18.76
CA PHE A 58 2.75 25.51 -18.18
C PHE A 58 2.70 24.29 -19.11
N GLY A 59 1.55 24.07 -19.77
CA GLY A 59 1.34 22.98 -20.71
C GLY A 59 2.26 23.08 -21.92
N GLU A 60 2.44 24.29 -22.47
CA GLU A 60 3.40 24.54 -23.55
C GLU A 60 4.85 24.30 -23.10
N GLU A 61 5.26 24.87 -21.96
CA GLU A 61 6.63 24.74 -21.43
C GLU A 61 7.02 23.29 -21.13
N LYS A 62 6.06 22.48 -20.69
CA LYS A 62 6.30 21.08 -20.27
C LYS A 62 5.76 20.05 -21.27
N ASN A 63 5.29 20.48 -22.43
CA ASN A 63 4.77 19.64 -23.52
C ASN A 63 3.58 18.73 -23.11
N PHE A 64 2.64 19.28 -22.34
CA PHE A 64 1.40 18.62 -21.95
C PHE A 64 0.18 19.26 -22.63
N SER A 65 -0.55 18.46 -23.42
CA SER A 65 -1.77 18.93 -24.10
C SER A 65 -3.02 18.99 -23.20
N THR A 66 -3.04 18.25 -22.09
CA THR A 66 -4.18 18.16 -21.16
C THR A 66 -3.73 17.81 -19.75
N ILE A 67 -4.53 18.18 -18.74
CA ILE A 67 -4.32 17.74 -17.34
C ILE A 67 -4.27 16.21 -17.27
N SER A 68 -5.11 15.52 -18.03
CA SER A 68 -5.08 14.04 -18.11
C SER A 68 -3.81 13.48 -18.73
N SER A 69 -3.10 14.24 -19.58
CA SER A 69 -1.77 13.84 -20.08
C SER A 69 -0.72 13.97 -18.99
N LEU A 70 -0.73 15.09 -18.26
CA LEU A 70 0.16 15.31 -17.11
C LEU A 70 0.00 14.21 -16.06
N ILE A 71 -1.23 13.92 -15.64
CA ILE A 71 -1.50 12.88 -14.64
C ILE A 71 -0.96 11.52 -15.11
N ARG A 72 -1.20 11.15 -16.37
CA ARG A 72 -0.70 9.87 -16.91
C ARG A 72 0.81 9.80 -16.94
N GLN A 73 1.48 10.88 -17.35
CA GLN A 73 2.94 10.90 -17.34
C GLN A 73 3.52 10.88 -15.93
N ALA A 74 2.90 11.58 -14.97
CA ALA A 74 3.32 11.54 -13.57
C ALA A 74 3.14 10.14 -12.96
N VAL A 75 2.03 9.47 -13.26
CA VAL A 75 1.78 8.08 -12.83
C VAL A 75 2.78 7.13 -13.47
N ASN A 76 3.02 7.24 -14.79
CA ASN A 76 4.02 6.41 -15.46
C ASN A 76 5.43 6.69 -14.94
N PHE A 77 5.81 7.95 -14.75
CA PHE A 77 7.09 8.31 -14.14
C PHE A 77 7.24 7.71 -12.74
N TYR A 78 6.17 7.70 -11.94
CA TYR A 78 6.18 7.05 -10.64
C TYR A 78 6.36 5.54 -10.77
N ILE A 79 5.63 4.88 -11.67
CA ILE A 79 5.75 3.44 -11.94
C ILE A 79 7.16 3.10 -12.44
N ASP A 80 7.69 3.88 -13.37
CA ASP A 80 8.96 3.61 -14.05
C ASP A 80 10.18 3.95 -13.17
N ASN A 81 10.09 4.93 -12.26
CA ASN A 81 11.16 5.23 -11.30
C ASN A 81 11.10 4.40 -10.03
N GLN A 82 10.06 3.60 -9.84
CA GLN A 82 10.08 2.50 -8.88
C GLN A 82 10.82 1.31 -9.51
N GLN A 83 12.07 1.49 -9.95
CA GLN A 83 12.97 0.41 -10.40
C GLN A 83 13.48 -0.48 -9.24
N GLU A 84 12.62 -0.69 -8.23
CA GLU A 84 12.66 -1.81 -7.30
C GLU A 84 11.35 -2.64 -7.35
N ILE A 85 10.57 -2.53 -8.44
CA ILE A 85 9.53 -3.53 -8.79
C ILE A 85 10.23 -4.76 -9.41
N LEU A 86 11.22 -5.31 -8.73
CA LEU A 86 11.90 -6.55 -9.10
C LEU A 86 12.24 -7.35 -7.83
N SER A 87 11.22 -7.60 -7.01
CA SER A 87 11.07 -8.83 -6.24
C SER A 87 9.58 -9.04 -5.90
N LEU A 88 8.73 -9.11 -6.94
CA LEU A 88 7.32 -9.51 -6.80
C LEU A 88 7.20 -11.02 -6.53
N GLU A 89 8.04 -11.57 -5.65
CA GLU A 89 8.00 -12.98 -5.28
C GLU A 89 6.85 -13.28 -4.29
N ASN A 90 6.23 -12.25 -3.70
CA ASN A 90 5.19 -12.43 -2.69
C ASN A 90 3.99 -11.50 -2.91
N PHE A 91 2.80 -12.09 -3.11
CA PHE A 91 1.52 -11.39 -3.28
C PHE A 91 1.19 -10.43 -2.13
N SER A 92 1.74 -10.66 -0.93
CA SER A 92 1.58 -9.77 0.23
C SER A 92 2.25 -8.41 0.03
N THR A 93 3.43 -8.38 -0.60
CA THR A 93 4.15 -7.15 -0.97
C THR A 93 3.37 -6.38 -2.03
N ILE A 94 2.84 -7.07 -3.05
CA ILE A 94 1.98 -6.49 -4.09
C ILE A 94 0.74 -5.81 -3.47
N SER A 95 0.10 -6.49 -2.53
CA SER A 95 -1.05 -5.92 -1.82
C SER A 95 -0.69 -4.66 -1.03
N ARG A 96 0.44 -4.66 -0.30
CA ARG A 96 0.87 -3.49 0.47
C ARG A 96 1.18 -2.29 -0.43
N GLU A 97 1.89 -2.54 -1.52
CA GLU A 97 2.26 -1.49 -2.47
C GLU A 97 1.06 -0.94 -3.26
N LEU A 98 0.02 -1.75 -3.50
CA LEU A 98 -1.23 -1.28 -4.12
C LEU A 98 -2.17 -0.57 -3.14
N LYS A 99 -2.14 -0.90 -1.85
CA LYS A 99 -3.01 -0.29 -0.83
C LYS A 99 -2.73 1.21 -0.64
N ARG A 100 -1.46 1.64 -0.69
CA ARG A 100 -1.07 3.05 -0.55
C ARG A 100 -1.69 3.96 -1.62
N PRO A 101 -1.47 3.73 -2.93
CA PRO A 101 -2.08 4.57 -3.97
C PRO A 101 -3.61 4.47 -3.96
N LEU A 102 -4.20 3.32 -3.62
CA LEU A 102 -5.67 3.19 -3.50
C LEU A 102 -6.24 4.02 -2.36
N THR A 103 -5.57 4.02 -1.20
CA THR A 103 -5.94 4.85 -0.05
C THR A 103 -5.87 6.33 -0.40
N SER A 104 -4.81 6.75 -1.12
CA SER A 104 -4.66 8.13 -1.57
C SER A 104 -5.73 8.53 -2.59
N ILE A 105 -6.04 7.68 -3.57
CA ILE A 105 -7.11 7.92 -4.55
C ILE A 105 -8.46 8.05 -3.86
N LYS A 106 -8.77 7.13 -2.95
CA LYS A 106 -10.01 7.13 -2.16
C LYS A 106 -10.12 8.37 -1.29
N GLY A 107 -9.05 8.71 -0.55
CA GLY A 107 -9.01 9.88 0.32
C GLY A 107 -9.19 11.19 -0.45
N PHE A 108 -8.52 11.33 -1.60
CA PHE A 108 -8.65 12.50 -2.45
C PHE A 108 -10.04 12.61 -3.08
N ALA A 109 -10.60 11.50 -3.56
CA ALA A 109 -11.95 11.45 -4.09
C ALA A 109 -13.00 11.80 -3.02
N GLN A 110 -12.86 11.28 -1.80
CA GLN A 110 -13.72 11.61 -0.67
C GLN A 110 -13.60 13.09 -0.29
N PHE A 111 -12.38 13.62 -0.25
CA PHE A 111 -12.13 15.04 0.02
C PHE A 111 -12.83 15.95 -1.00
N ILE A 112 -12.77 15.63 -2.30
CA ILE A 112 -13.47 16.38 -3.36
C ILE A 112 -14.98 16.39 -3.09
N ILE A 113 -15.56 15.24 -2.73
CA ILE A 113 -16.97 15.14 -2.39
C ILE A 113 -17.31 15.97 -1.15
N ASP A 114 -16.49 15.94 -0.11
CA ASP A 114 -16.82 16.59 1.16
C ASP A 114 -16.65 18.12 1.11
N LYS A 115 -15.65 18.61 0.38
CA LYS A 115 -15.29 20.03 0.36
C LYS A 115 -15.86 20.80 -0.83
N HIS A 116 -16.09 20.13 -1.96
CA HIS A 116 -16.45 20.81 -3.21
C HIS A 116 -17.77 20.33 -3.82
N LYS A 117 -18.57 19.53 -3.11
CA LYS A 117 -19.84 18.95 -3.63
C LYS A 117 -20.73 19.96 -4.34
N ASN A 118 -20.88 21.15 -3.76
CA ASN A 118 -21.84 22.16 -4.20
C ASN A 118 -21.34 22.93 -5.44
N GLU A 119 -20.07 22.78 -5.79
CA GLU A 119 -19.41 23.43 -6.93
C GLU A 119 -19.30 22.47 -8.14
N LEU A 120 -19.60 21.20 -7.95
CA LEU A 120 -19.44 20.14 -8.93
C LEU A 120 -20.77 19.80 -9.61
N SER A 121 -20.71 19.48 -10.90
CA SER A 121 -21.88 18.95 -11.60
C SER A 121 -22.23 17.55 -11.12
N TRP A 122 -23.50 17.18 -11.24
CA TRP A 122 -24.00 15.85 -10.85
C TRP A 122 -23.24 14.71 -11.56
N ASP A 123 -22.90 14.85 -12.84
CA ASP A 123 -22.10 13.87 -13.58
C ASP A 123 -20.69 13.69 -13.00
N VAL A 124 -20.07 14.77 -12.50
CA VAL A 124 -18.73 14.71 -11.87
C VAL A 124 -18.82 14.02 -10.52
N ILE A 125 -19.83 14.37 -9.72
CA ILE A 125 -20.10 13.74 -8.42
C ILE A 125 -20.31 12.23 -8.60
N LEU A 126 -21.08 11.82 -9.61
CA LEU A 126 -21.31 10.40 -9.91
C LEU A 126 -20.02 9.67 -10.25
N LYS A 127 -19.17 10.25 -11.10
CA LYS A 127 -17.88 9.64 -11.45
C LYS A 127 -16.90 9.56 -10.29
N VAL A 128 -16.86 10.57 -9.43
CA VAL A 128 -16.01 10.55 -8.24
C VAL A 128 -16.48 9.46 -7.28
N LYS A 129 -17.79 9.24 -7.14
CA LYS A 129 -18.35 8.10 -6.40
C LYS A 129 -17.99 6.76 -7.06
N GLU A 130 -18.11 6.63 -8.37
CA GLU A 130 -17.70 5.43 -9.11
C GLU A 130 -16.21 5.10 -8.89
N ILE A 131 -15.34 6.12 -8.79
CA ILE A 131 -13.92 5.93 -8.46
C ILE A 131 -13.75 5.38 -7.04
N ILE A 132 -14.49 5.91 -6.06
CA ILE A 132 -14.47 5.42 -4.67
C ILE A 132 -14.98 3.97 -4.60
N ASP A 133 -16.11 3.67 -5.25
CA ASP A 133 -16.69 2.34 -5.26
C ASP A 133 -15.77 1.32 -5.95
N SER A 134 -15.15 1.73 -7.07
CA SER A 134 -14.18 0.92 -7.79
C SER A 134 -12.89 0.69 -6.99
N SER A 135 -12.43 1.69 -6.22
CA SER A 135 -11.25 1.52 -5.36
C SER A 135 -11.53 0.53 -4.24
N ILE A 136 -12.71 0.61 -3.60
CA ILE A 136 -13.15 -0.33 -2.57
C ILE A 136 -13.31 -1.74 -3.15
N LEU A 137 -13.91 -1.88 -4.34
CA LEU A 137 -14.05 -3.16 -5.01
C LEU A 137 -12.68 -3.79 -5.31
N LEU A 138 -11.72 -2.97 -5.75
CA LEU A 138 -10.36 -3.44 -6.02
C LEU A 138 -9.63 -3.82 -4.72
N GLU A 139 -9.74 -3.03 -3.65
CA GLU A 139 -9.23 -3.36 -2.31
C GLU A 139 -9.78 -4.72 -1.84
N ASN A 140 -11.07 -4.95 -1.99
CA ASN A 140 -11.72 -6.20 -1.63
C ASN A 140 -11.31 -7.38 -2.52
N LYS A 141 -11.13 -7.16 -3.82
CA LYS A 141 -10.61 -8.19 -4.73
C LYS A 141 -9.17 -8.56 -4.38
N ILE A 142 -8.32 -7.57 -4.09
CA ILE A 142 -6.95 -7.79 -3.60
C ILE A 142 -7.00 -8.61 -2.31
N LYS A 143 -7.83 -8.22 -1.34
CA LYS A 143 -8.03 -8.95 -0.09
C LYS A 143 -8.48 -10.41 -0.32
N ASN A 144 -9.50 -10.63 -1.14
CA ASN A 144 -9.99 -11.97 -1.46
C ASN A 144 -8.97 -12.83 -2.22
N LEU A 145 -8.17 -12.23 -3.11
CA LEU A 145 -7.09 -12.92 -3.81
C LEU A 145 -5.96 -13.34 -2.86
N LEU A 146 -5.73 -12.58 -1.79
CA LEU A 146 -4.82 -12.98 -0.70
C LEU A 146 -5.41 -14.08 0.17
N GLU A 147 -6.73 -14.12 0.35
CA GLU A 147 -7.44 -15.12 1.16
C GLU A 147 -7.58 -16.48 0.46
N HIS A 148 -7.50 -16.55 -0.89
CA HIS A 148 -7.67 -17.78 -1.68
C HIS A 148 -6.37 -18.36 -2.25
N GLN A 149 -5.22 -17.75 -1.99
CA GLN A 149 -3.96 -18.46 -2.13
C GLN A 149 -3.89 -19.48 -0.98
N PRO A 150 -3.41 -20.72 -1.19
CA PRO A 150 -2.81 -21.43 -0.06
C PRO A 150 -1.70 -20.51 0.43
N VAL A 151 -1.95 -19.80 1.53
CA VAL A 151 -0.91 -19.07 2.22
C VAL A 151 0.06 -20.18 2.60
N ASP A 152 1.15 -20.32 1.84
CA ASP A 152 2.38 -20.87 2.40
C ASP A 152 2.53 -20.06 3.67
N LYS A 153 2.21 -20.69 4.82
CA LYS A 153 2.45 -20.10 6.13
C LYS A 153 3.85 -19.55 5.98
N GLU A 154 3.99 -18.22 5.96
CA GLU A 154 5.31 -17.61 5.97
C GLU A 154 5.92 -18.26 7.21
N GLN A 155 6.89 -19.16 6.98
CA GLN A 155 7.43 -20.00 8.03
C GLN A 155 8.42 -19.13 8.82
N CYS A 156 7.90 -18.01 9.31
CA CYS A 156 8.52 -17.03 10.14
C CYS A 156 8.59 -17.66 11.52
N GLU A 157 9.81 -17.91 11.96
CA GLU A 157 10.06 -18.49 13.26
C GLU A 157 10.07 -17.40 14.32
N ILE A 158 10.44 -16.17 13.96
CA ILE A 158 10.61 -15.06 14.90
C ILE A 158 9.97 -13.79 14.37
N LEU A 159 9.00 -13.25 15.09
CA LEU A 159 8.46 -11.91 14.85
C LEU A 159 9.22 -10.90 15.71
N ILE A 160 9.71 -9.83 15.10
CA ILE A 160 10.44 -8.75 15.77
C ILE A 160 9.70 -7.44 15.51
N VAL A 161 9.29 -6.76 16.58
CA VAL A 161 8.47 -5.55 16.53
C VAL A 161 9.19 -4.42 17.26
N ASP A 162 9.61 -3.40 16.52
CA ASP A 162 10.39 -2.27 17.02
C ASP A 162 10.29 -1.12 16.01
N ASP A 163 10.15 0.13 16.45
CA ASP A 163 10.10 1.28 15.54
C ASP A 163 11.50 1.78 15.14
N ASP A 164 12.55 1.34 15.85
CA ASP A 164 13.94 1.63 15.50
C ASP A 164 14.50 0.63 14.47
N GLU A 165 14.75 1.13 13.27
CA GLU A 165 15.29 0.32 12.16
C GLU A 165 16.66 -0.30 12.49
N SER A 166 17.48 0.38 13.28
CA SER A 166 18.81 -0.13 13.67
C SER A 166 18.69 -1.38 14.53
N THR A 167 17.80 -1.35 15.52
CA THR A 167 17.49 -2.49 16.41
C THR A 167 16.91 -3.64 15.61
N LEU A 168 15.95 -3.39 14.72
CA LEU A 168 15.39 -4.42 13.84
C LEU A 168 16.48 -5.11 13.02
N ASN A 169 17.32 -4.34 12.32
CA ASN A 169 18.35 -4.90 11.45
C ASN A 169 19.42 -5.67 12.25
N LEU A 170 19.77 -5.20 13.45
CA LEU A 170 20.68 -5.89 14.36
C LEU A 170 20.13 -7.27 14.78
N LEU A 171 18.89 -7.30 15.27
CA LEU A 171 18.26 -8.53 15.75
C LEU A 171 18.02 -9.53 14.61
N ILE A 172 17.53 -9.07 13.46
CA ILE A 172 17.36 -9.91 12.27
C ILE A 172 18.69 -10.52 11.85
N GLY A 173 19.73 -9.69 11.69
CA GLY A 173 21.05 -10.18 11.30
C GLY A 173 21.59 -11.23 12.28
N PHE A 174 21.36 -11.05 13.58
CA PHE A 174 21.73 -12.04 14.59
C PHE A 174 21.01 -13.39 14.38
N PHE A 175 19.67 -13.41 14.28
CA PHE A 175 18.91 -14.65 14.14
C PHE A 175 19.05 -15.31 12.77
N GLU A 176 19.07 -14.54 11.68
CA GLU A 176 19.26 -15.04 10.33
C GLU A 176 20.66 -15.65 10.14
N SER A 177 21.69 -15.09 10.79
CA SER A 177 23.03 -15.70 10.81
C SER A 177 23.06 -17.10 11.44
N LYS A 178 22.03 -17.45 12.22
CA LYS A 178 21.83 -18.77 12.84
C LYS A 178 20.81 -19.63 12.08
N GLY A 179 20.33 -19.17 10.92
CA GLY A 179 19.45 -19.92 10.03
C GLY A 179 17.95 -19.80 10.32
N TYR A 180 17.54 -18.88 11.19
CA TYR A 180 16.12 -18.64 11.48
C TYR A 180 15.51 -17.63 10.53
N LYS A 181 14.24 -17.83 10.19
CA LYS A 181 13.47 -16.86 9.39
C LYS A 181 12.79 -15.83 10.28
N CYS A 182 13.10 -14.55 10.08
CA CYS A 182 12.55 -13.45 10.85
C CYS A 182 11.51 -12.65 10.05
N LYS A 183 10.52 -12.09 10.75
CA LYS A 183 9.64 -11.03 10.24
C LYS A 183 9.88 -9.77 11.05
N LYS A 184 10.25 -8.68 10.39
CA LYS A 184 10.27 -7.35 11.01
C LYS A 184 8.98 -6.60 10.79
N VAL A 185 8.60 -5.85 11.81
CA VAL A 185 7.43 -4.98 11.82
C VAL A 185 7.79 -3.71 12.60
N PHE A 186 7.36 -2.55 12.10
CA PHE A 186 7.68 -1.24 12.68
C PHE A 186 6.59 -0.71 13.62
N LEU A 187 5.36 -1.22 13.49
CA LEU A 187 4.18 -0.71 14.18
C LEU A 187 3.43 -1.85 14.88
N GLY A 188 2.84 -1.57 16.05
CA GLY A 188 2.12 -2.56 16.81
C GLY A 188 0.88 -3.11 16.09
N ASN A 189 0.15 -2.26 15.37
CA ASN A 189 -1.02 -2.68 14.60
C ASN A 189 -0.66 -3.63 13.45
N GLU A 190 0.50 -3.43 12.81
CA GLU A 190 1.00 -4.35 11.79
C GLU A 190 1.34 -5.73 12.39
N ALA A 191 1.84 -5.76 13.62
CA ALA A 191 2.16 -7.00 14.33
C ALA A 191 0.88 -7.79 14.68
N ILE A 192 -0.15 -7.09 15.17
CA ILE A 192 -1.47 -7.70 15.46
C ILE A 192 -2.08 -8.27 14.17
N GLU A 193 -2.03 -7.53 13.06
CA GLU A 193 -2.54 -8.01 11.77
C GLU A 193 -1.78 -9.25 11.29
N PHE A 194 -0.45 -9.24 11.39
CA PHE A 194 0.39 -10.39 11.04
C PHE A 194 0.01 -11.64 11.85
N LEU A 195 -0.20 -11.49 13.16
CA LEU A 195 -0.52 -12.59 14.08
C LEU A 195 -1.93 -13.17 13.91
N LYS A 196 -2.81 -12.56 13.11
CA LYS A 196 -4.12 -13.15 12.79
C LYS A 196 -3.99 -14.45 11.99
N ASN A 197 -3.00 -14.50 11.10
CA ASN A 197 -2.82 -15.60 10.15
C ASN A 197 -1.49 -16.34 10.33
N ASN A 198 -0.60 -15.85 11.20
CA ASN A 198 0.72 -16.43 11.43
C ASN A 198 0.93 -16.75 12.90
N SER A 199 1.71 -17.80 13.17
CA SER A 199 2.05 -18.23 14.53
C SER A 199 3.56 -18.43 14.61
N PRO A 200 4.34 -17.36 14.83
CA PRO A 200 5.78 -17.48 15.02
C PRO A 200 6.10 -18.32 16.25
N LYS A 201 7.30 -18.88 16.30
CA LYS A 201 7.80 -19.62 17.47
C LYS A 201 8.25 -18.71 18.61
N LEU A 202 8.56 -17.44 18.31
CA LEU A 202 9.05 -16.44 19.26
C LEU A 202 8.63 -15.04 18.80
N ILE A 203 8.30 -14.17 19.76
CA ILE A 203 8.02 -12.75 19.53
C ILE A 203 8.99 -11.91 20.38
N LEU A 204 9.70 -11.00 19.71
CA LEU A 204 10.50 -9.96 20.31
C LEU A 204 9.77 -8.63 20.11
N LEU A 205 9.53 -7.91 21.20
CA LEU A 205 8.57 -6.82 21.22
C LEU A 205 9.12 -5.62 21.98
N ASP A 206 9.26 -4.47 21.31
CA ASP A 206 9.44 -3.22 22.05
C ASP A 206 8.12 -2.81 22.72
N ILE A 207 8.27 -2.19 23.88
CA ILE A 207 7.19 -1.64 24.69
C ILE A 207 6.82 -0.24 24.18
N LEU A 208 7.83 0.52 23.74
CA LEU A 208 7.70 1.91 23.32
C LEU A 208 7.49 2.00 21.80
N LEU A 209 6.29 1.68 21.34
CA LEU A 209 5.90 1.84 19.93
C LEU A 209 5.06 3.11 19.74
N PRO A 210 5.08 3.73 18.54
CA PRO A 210 4.41 5.01 18.29
C PRO A 210 2.87 4.92 18.21
N ASP A 211 2.30 3.74 17.99
CA ASP A 211 0.86 3.54 17.74
C ASP A 211 0.11 2.84 18.88
N ILE A 212 0.66 1.76 19.44
CA ILE A 212 0.07 1.00 20.54
C ILE A 212 1.17 0.43 21.44
N SER A 213 1.00 0.46 22.76
CA SER A 213 2.05 -0.02 23.67
C SER A 213 2.30 -1.53 23.51
N GLY A 214 3.58 -1.94 23.57
CA GLY A 214 3.93 -3.37 23.56
C GLY A 214 3.30 -4.17 24.70
N TYR A 215 2.98 -3.53 25.84
CA TYR A 215 2.22 -4.19 26.90
C TYR A 215 0.80 -4.58 26.45
N GLU A 216 0.12 -3.71 25.71
CA GLU A 216 -1.23 -3.98 25.20
C GLU A 216 -1.19 -5.09 24.14
N ILE A 217 -0.20 -5.05 23.24
CA ILE A 217 0.03 -6.12 22.26
C ILE A 217 0.26 -7.47 22.97
N CYS A 218 1.11 -7.50 24.00
CA CYS A 218 1.35 -8.74 24.76
C CYS A 218 0.07 -9.24 25.43
N LYS A 219 -0.75 -8.37 26.02
CA LYS A 219 -2.05 -8.77 26.59
C LYS A 219 -2.98 -9.36 25.53
N ILE A 220 -3.01 -8.79 24.32
CA ILE A 220 -3.80 -9.32 23.19
C ILE A 220 -3.30 -10.73 22.81
N ILE A 221 -1.98 -10.90 22.68
CA ILE A 221 -1.34 -12.19 22.36
C ILE A 221 -1.68 -13.24 23.42
N LYS A 222 -1.45 -12.92 24.70
CA LYS A 222 -1.63 -13.85 25.82
C LYS A 222 -3.10 -14.15 26.15
N SER A 223 -4.02 -13.32 25.68
CA SER A 223 -5.47 -13.58 25.79
C SER A 223 -6.03 -14.40 24.63
N ASN A 224 -5.32 -14.50 23.51
CA ASN A 224 -5.76 -15.25 22.35
C ASN A 224 -5.44 -16.74 22.49
N THR A 225 -6.43 -17.62 22.34
CA THR A 225 -6.28 -19.07 22.54
C THR A 225 -5.22 -19.72 21.65
N ASN A 226 -4.99 -19.17 20.46
CA ASN A 226 -4.06 -19.71 19.46
C ASN A 226 -2.65 -19.13 19.60
N LEU A 227 -2.50 -17.97 20.25
CA LEU A 227 -1.23 -17.25 20.36
C LEU A 227 -0.65 -17.26 21.77
N LYS A 228 -1.46 -17.53 22.80
CA LYS A 228 -1.06 -17.41 24.21
C LYS A 228 0.17 -18.23 24.62
N ASN A 229 0.45 -19.32 23.90
CA ASN A 229 1.58 -20.21 24.15
C ASN A 229 2.85 -19.76 23.44
N ILE A 230 2.78 -18.77 22.55
CA ILE A 230 3.96 -18.22 21.89
C ILE A 230 4.77 -17.44 22.94
N PRO A 231 6.06 -17.72 23.10
CA PRO A 231 6.96 -16.93 23.93
C PRO A 231 7.04 -15.48 23.46
N VAL A 232 6.84 -14.54 24.37
CA VAL A 232 6.94 -13.09 24.14
C VAL A 232 8.01 -12.54 25.06
N TYR A 233 9.06 -11.98 24.48
CA TYR A 233 10.13 -11.28 25.20
C TYR A 233 10.13 -9.81 24.84
N TYR A 234 10.17 -8.96 25.86
CA TYR A 234 10.37 -7.53 25.61
C TYR A 234 11.83 -7.23 25.26
N ILE A 235 12.05 -6.30 24.34
CA ILE A 235 13.37 -5.71 24.08
C ILE A 235 13.19 -4.20 24.11
N THR A 236 13.63 -3.54 25.18
CA THR A 236 13.13 -2.18 25.46
C THR A 236 14.11 -1.30 26.20
N ALA A 237 13.99 0.02 26.02
CA ALA A 237 14.71 1.04 26.78
C ALA A 237 13.99 1.45 28.09
N VAL A 238 12.82 0.87 28.37
CA VAL A 238 12.07 1.09 29.62
C VAL A 238 12.87 0.63 30.84
N THR A 239 12.67 1.26 32.00
CA THR A 239 13.40 0.92 33.22
C THR A 239 13.09 -0.49 33.70
N LYS A 240 14.08 -1.14 34.33
CA LYS A 240 13.91 -2.48 34.93
C LYS A 240 12.72 -2.56 35.89
N SER A 241 12.48 -1.53 36.71
CA SER A 241 11.36 -1.51 37.67
C SER A 241 10.03 -1.58 36.94
N GLU A 242 9.85 -0.70 35.96
CA GLU A 242 8.60 -0.58 35.20
C GLU A 242 8.30 -1.87 34.41
N VAL A 243 9.30 -2.48 33.78
CA VAL A 243 9.10 -3.77 33.09
C VAL A 243 8.70 -4.86 34.08
N ASN A 244 9.35 -4.95 35.25
CA ASN A 244 9.03 -5.96 36.26
C ASN A 244 7.61 -5.81 36.82
N GLU A 245 7.12 -4.58 36.97
CA GLU A 245 5.75 -4.29 37.43
C GLU A 245 4.71 -4.85 36.45
N ASN A 246 4.96 -4.72 35.15
CA ASN A 246 4.04 -5.11 34.08
C ASN A 246 4.20 -6.57 33.62
N LEU A 247 5.33 -7.22 33.92
CA LEU A 247 5.64 -8.57 33.42
C LEU A 247 4.60 -9.60 33.83
N LYS A 248 4.17 -9.57 35.11
CA LYS A 248 3.16 -10.50 35.65
C LYS A 248 1.78 -10.27 35.03
N GLU A 249 1.39 -9.01 34.86
CA GLU A 249 0.08 -8.66 34.32
C GLU A 249 -0.05 -9.04 32.84
N THR A 250 0.99 -8.76 32.08
CA THR A 250 1.04 -9.04 30.63
C THR A 250 1.30 -10.50 30.31
N LYS A 251 1.81 -11.28 31.27
CA LYS A 251 2.22 -12.70 31.13
C LYS A 251 3.30 -12.91 30.07
N ALA A 252 4.15 -11.92 29.84
CA ALA A 252 5.33 -12.06 29.01
C ALA A 252 6.33 -13.04 29.65
N ASP A 253 7.15 -13.68 28.82
CA ASP A 253 8.08 -14.74 29.23
C ASP A 253 9.42 -14.18 29.72
N GLY A 254 9.74 -12.94 29.38
CA GLY A 254 10.90 -12.22 29.90
C GLY A 254 11.15 -10.90 29.20
N TYR A 255 12.32 -10.32 29.44
CA TYR A 255 12.75 -9.08 28.80
C TYR A 255 14.27 -8.96 28.73
N PHE A 256 14.73 -8.14 27.79
CA PHE A 256 16.09 -7.63 27.67
C PHE A 256 16.04 -6.10 27.63
N LEU A 257 16.98 -5.46 28.32
CA LEU A 257 17.04 -4.00 28.38
C LEU A 257 18.01 -3.48 27.32
N LYS A 258 17.63 -2.43 26.60
CA LYS A 258 18.51 -1.67 25.72
C LYS A 258 19.42 -0.77 26.58
N PRO A 259 20.75 -0.72 26.33
CA PRO A 259 21.50 -1.55 25.40
C PRO A 259 21.74 -2.97 25.96
N PHE A 260 21.68 -3.98 25.10
CA PHE A 260 21.94 -5.39 25.43
C PHE A 260 23.11 -5.93 24.61
N ASN A 261 23.76 -6.99 25.12
CA ASN A 261 24.68 -7.78 24.31
C ASN A 261 23.91 -8.91 23.60
N LEU A 262 24.24 -9.20 22.34
CA LEU A 262 23.58 -10.26 21.56
C LEU A 262 23.71 -11.64 22.22
N GLU A 263 24.76 -11.86 23.00
CA GLU A 263 24.95 -13.10 23.75
C GLU A 263 23.85 -13.36 24.79
N GLU A 264 23.23 -12.31 25.33
CA GLU A 264 22.13 -12.44 26.29
C GLU A 264 20.91 -13.10 25.64
N LEU A 265 20.72 -12.89 24.34
CA LEU A 265 19.61 -13.45 23.56
C LEU A 265 19.77 -14.95 23.28
N ASN A 266 20.91 -15.55 23.60
CA ASN A 266 21.17 -16.98 23.32
C ASN A 266 20.17 -17.92 24.03
N VAL A 267 19.63 -17.50 25.17
CA VAL A 267 18.59 -18.26 25.89
C VAL A 267 17.33 -18.47 25.05
N LEU A 268 17.06 -17.57 24.11
CA LEU A 268 15.87 -17.63 23.27
C LEU A 268 15.89 -18.78 22.25
N PHE A 269 17.08 -19.30 21.92
CA PHE A 269 17.20 -20.43 20.99
C PHE A 269 16.59 -21.73 21.55
N GLU A 270 16.35 -21.82 22.86
CA GLU A 270 15.66 -22.96 23.47
C GLU A 270 14.22 -23.11 22.92
N TYR A 271 13.54 -21.99 22.66
CA TYR A 271 12.20 -21.97 22.08
C TYR A 271 12.17 -22.32 20.59
N LEU A 272 13.30 -22.16 19.91
CA LEU A 272 13.40 -22.30 18.45
C LEU A 272 13.83 -23.70 17.99
N LYS A 273 14.48 -24.48 18.88
CA LYS A 273 15.03 -25.82 18.63
C LYS A 273 14.01 -26.96 18.52
N ILE A 274 12.72 -26.70 18.77
CA ILE A 274 11.70 -27.76 18.80
C ILE A 274 11.43 -28.27 17.37
N LYS A 275 11.83 -29.51 17.11
CA LYS A 275 11.51 -30.35 15.94
C LYS A 275 10.53 -31.44 16.37
#